data_AF-A0A9N9HB33-F1
#
_entry.id   AF-A0A9N9HB33-F1
#
_cell.length_a   1.000
_cell.length_b   1.000
_cell.length_c   1.000
_cell.angle_alpha   90.00
_cell.angle_beta   90.00
_cell.angle_gamma   90.00
#
_symmetry.space_group_name_H-M   'P 1'
#
loop_
_entity.id
_entity.type
_entity.pdbx_description
1 polymer ?
#
loop_
_entity_poly.entity_id
_entity_poly.type
_entity_poly.pdbx_seq_one_letter_code
_entity_poly.pdbx_strand_id
1 'polypeptide(L)'
;SAGLSTTALVTGKKKYYGIKHIEEPNFDPNPDKLFIRGIDIVKRGKSKLFRKIGKEIMRESMEIDNNRTLYQIVEEVLKNTVKNSSEIDINECIRTYTWKPDKDNNKCFEPPYDSESLKNITDPDKLWTAKDTLAQKSAEKWIKKYIKDLRNKNKFHEADLDEIIDLYY
;
A
#
# COMPACT_ATOMS: atom_id res chain seq x y z
N SER A 1 -4.45 21.88 37.83
CA SER A 1 -3.80 20.66 37.32
C SER A 1 -3.76 20.75 35.81
N ALA A 2 -2.56 20.87 35.22
CA ALA A 2 -2.41 20.96 33.78
C ALA A 2 -2.63 19.55 33.18
N GLY A 3 -3.74 19.37 32.45
CA GLY A 3 -4.02 18.13 31.74
C GLY A 3 -3.04 17.97 30.58
N LEU A 4 -2.22 16.92 30.63
CA LEU A 4 -1.36 16.52 29.52
C LEU A 4 -2.24 16.19 28.31
N SER A 5 -2.22 17.06 27.31
CA SER A 5 -2.98 16.96 26.07
C SER A 5 -2.65 15.65 25.34
N THR A 6 -3.66 14.79 25.16
CA THR A 6 -3.60 13.64 24.25
C THR A 6 -3.48 14.12 22.82
N THR A 7 -2.27 14.05 22.24
CA THR A 7 -2.11 14.24 20.79
C THR A 7 -2.56 12.94 20.11
N ALA A 8 -3.87 12.80 19.92
CA ALA A 8 -4.49 11.76 19.14
C ALA A 8 -4.93 12.32 17.79
N LEU A 9 -4.45 11.74 16.70
CA LEU A 9 -4.92 12.09 15.37
C LEU A 9 -6.13 11.23 15.01
N VAL A 10 -7.25 11.90 14.74
CA VAL A 10 -8.50 11.27 14.30
C VAL A 10 -8.61 11.40 12.80
N THR A 11 -8.64 10.27 12.09
CA THR A 11 -8.79 10.23 10.62
C THR A 11 -10.20 9.83 10.20
N GLY A 12 -11.04 9.37 11.13
CA GLY A 12 -12.43 9.07 10.89
C GLY A 12 -13.09 8.30 12.03
N LYS A 13 -14.36 7.91 11.85
CA LYS A 13 -15.12 7.16 12.87
C LYS A 13 -14.40 5.87 13.24
N LYS A 14 -14.02 5.73 14.51
CA LYS A 14 -13.25 4.60 15.07
C LYS A 14 -11.87 4.39 14.40
N LYS A 15 -11.33 5.41 13.71
CA LYS A 15 -10.02 5.39 13.06
C LYS A 15 -9.17 6.50 13.66
N TYR A 16 -8.23 6.12 14.52
CA TYR A 16 -7.37 7.09 15.21
C TYR A 16 -6.08 6.43 15.71
N TYR A 17 -5.08 7.26 15.95
CA TYR A 17 -3.80 6.86 16.53
C TYR A 17 -3.17 8.00 17.32
N GLY A 18 -2.19 7.68 18.17
CA GLY A 18 -1.43 8.69 18.90
C GLY A 18 -0.44 8.10 19.90
N ILE A 19 0.18 8.98 20.68
CA ILE A 19 1.16 8.60 21.70
C ILE A 19 0.44 8.13 22.97
N LYS A 20 0.79 6.95 23.49
CA LYS A 20 0.19 6.42 24.72
C LYS A 20 0.55 7.32 25.90
N HIS A 21 -0.47 7.65 26.68
CA HIS A 21 -0.27 8.22 28.01
C HIS A 21 0.20 7.13 28.96
N ILE A 22 1.40 7.34 29.50
CA ILE A 22 1.93 6.60 30.63
C ILE A 22 2.13 7.62 31.78
N GLU A 23 2.42 7.14 32.98
CA GLU A 23 2.60 8.02 34.16
C GLU A 23 3.78 8.99 33.98
N GLU A 24 4.74 8.63 33.13
CA GLU A 24 5.87 9.46 32.75
C GLU A 24 5.62 10.24 31.44
N PRO A 25 6.25 11.42 31.25
CA PRO A 25 6.21 12.14 29.97
C PRO A 25 6.73 11.26 28.84
N ASN A 26 5.87 10.99 27.85
CA ASN A 26 6.19 10.15 26.70
C ASN A 26 5.93 10.94 25.42
N PHE A 27 6.99 11.12 24.63
CA PHE A 27 6.96 11.82 23.35
C PHE A 27 7.60 11.01 22.22
N ASP A 28 7.71 9.69 22.38
CA ASP A 28 8.31 8.83 21.37
C ASP A 28 7.38 8.69 20.15
N PRO A 29 7.76 9.22 18.96
CA PRO A 29 6.95 9.15 17.76
C PRO A 29 7.04 7.77 17.07
N ASN A 30 7.74 6.80 17.67
CA ASN A 30 7.89 5.47 17.08
C ASN A 30 6.54 4.81 16.79
N PRO A 31 6.23 4.52 15.50
CA PRO A 31 4.92 4.02 15.09
C PRO A 31 4.56 2.66 15.71
N ASP A 32 5.53 1.86 16.13
CA ASP A 32 5.28 0.57 16.79
C ASP A 32 4.87 0.71 18.27
N LYS A 33 5.11 1.87 18.89
CA LYS A 33 4.70 2.16 20.27
C LYS A 33 3.38 2.92 20.36
N LEU A 34 2.94 3.53 19.26
CA LEU A 34 1.68 4.28 19.19
C LEU A 34 0.47 3.41 19.55
N PHE A 35 -0.54 4.02 20.16
CA PHE A 35 -1.86 3.39 20.20
C PHE A 35 -2.53 3.57 18.83
N ILE A 36 -3.06 2.49 18.25
CA ILE A 36 -3.69 2.52 16.94
C ILE A 36 -5.03 1.81 17.02
N ARG A 37 -6.10 2.44 16.53
CA ARG A 37 -7.43 1.84 16.44
C ARG A 37 -8.03 2.01 15.06
N GLY A 38 -8.44 0.89 14.46
CA GLY A 38 -9.25 0.87 13.23
C GLY A 38 -8.56 1.32 11.95
N ILE A 39 -7.28 1.70 12.01
CA ILE A 39 -6.50 2.14 10.84
C ILE A 39 -6.14 0.96 9.96
N ASP A 40 -6.17 1.16 8.65
CA ASP A 40 -5.97 0.10 7.69
C ASP A 40 -4.53 -0.45 7.66
N ILE A 41 -3.53 0.33 8.11
CA ILE A 41 -2.11 -0.06 8.21
C ILE A 41 -1.91 -1.29 9.09
N VAL A 42 -2.62 -1.37 10.22
CA VAL A 42 -2.52 -2.48 11.17
C VAL A 42 -3.37 -3.69 10.77
N LYS A 43 -4.20 -3.58 9.72
CA LYS A 43 -5.03 -4.69 9.25
C LYS A 43 -4.21 -5.71 8.46
N ARG A 44 -4.71 -6.95 8.43
CA ARG A 44 -4.14 -8.04 7.61
C ARG A 44 -4.43 -7.81 6.12
N GLY A 45 -3.54 -8.30 5.27
CA GLY A 45 -3.69 -8.27 3.80
C GLY A 45 -3.27 -6.96 3.13
N LYS A 46 -2.68 -6.03 3.87
CA LYS A 46 -1.99 -4.87 3.30
C LYS A 46 -0.57 -5.24 2.87
N SER A 47 -0.10 -4.62 1.80
CA SER A 47 1.26 -4.81 1.31
C SER A 47 2.28 -4.26 2.31
N LYS A 48 3.52 -4.74 2.24
CA LYS A 48 4.59 -4.25 3.11
C LYS A 48 4.89 -2.78 2.82
N LEU A 49 4.89 -2.39 1.54
CA LEU A 49 5.07 -1.01 1.11
C LEU A 49 4.02 -0.08 1.74
N PHE A 50 2.74 -0.47 1.71
CA PHE A 50 1.66 0.32 2.32
C PHE A 50 1.87 0.50 3.83
N ARG A 51 2.37 -0.54 4.52
CA ARG A 51 2.71 -0.43 5.94
C ARG A 51 3.89 0.49 6.20
N LYS A 52 4.93 0.43 5.35
CA LYS A 52 6.12 1.28 5.45
C LYS A 52 5.76 2.76 5.29
N ILE A 53 5.07 3.10 4.19
CA ILE A 53 4.58 4.47 3.93
C ILE A 53 3.67 4.94 5.07
N GLY A 54 2.72 4.09 5.48
CA GLY A 54 1.79 4.45 6.55
C GLY A 54 2.48 4.69 7.90
N LYS A 55 3.48 3.87 8.24
CA LYS A 55 4.30 4.06 9.45
C LYS A 55 5.12 5.34 9.40
N GLU A 56 5.64 5.71 8.24
CA GLU A 56 6.39 6.96 8.06
C GLU A 56 5.50 8.18 8.31
N ILE A 57 4.31 8.21 7.69
CA ILE A 57 3.31 9.28 7.92
C ILE A 57 2.93 9.37 9.41
N MET A 58 2.72 8.22 10.06
CA MET A 58 2.39 8.17 11.49
C MET A 58 3.52 8.73 12.36
N ARG A 59 4.78 8.42 12.03
CA ARG A 59 5.94 8.94 12.74
C ARG A 59 6.04 10.45 12.58
N GLU A 60 6.12 10.93 11.34
CA GLU A 60 6.31 12.35 11.05
C GLU A 60 5.18 13.22 11.61
N SER A 61 3.94 12.74 11.58
CA SER A 61 2.81 13.49 12.15
C SER A 61 2.82 13.59 13.69
N MET A 62 3.53 12.69 14.38
CA MET A 62 3.61 12.63 15.84
C MET A 62 4.91 13.23 16.40
N GLU A 63 5.80 13.73 15.55
CA GLU A 63 7.03 14.43 15.97
C GLU A 63 6.69 15.73 16.73
N ILE A 64 7.43 16.02 17.80
CA ILE A 64 7.14 17.11 18.75
C ILE A 64 7.21 18.48 18.08
N ASP A 65 8.17 18.64 17.18
CA ASP A 65 8.48 19.85 16.43
C ASP A 65 7.76 19.91 15.08
N ASN A 66 6.80 19.01 14.84
CA ASN A 66 6.04 19.01 13.61
C ASN A 66 5.10 20.23 13.53
N ASN A 67 5.44 21.15 12.63
CA ASN A 67 4.63 22.31 12.27
C ASN A 67 3.83 22.11 10.96
N ARG A 68 3.96 20.94 10.33
CA ARG A 68 3.34 20.61 9.04
C ARG A 68 1.93 20.07 9.27
N THR A 69 1.05 20.38 8.34
CA THR A 69 -0.28 19.76 8.28
C THR A 69 -0.16 18.29 7.88
N LEU A 70 -1.13 17.46 8.27
CA LEU A 70 -1.17 16.05 7.86
C LEU A 70 -1.14 15.90 6.33
N TYR A 71 -1.81 16.79 5.61
CA TYR A 71 -1.83 16.79 4.14
C TYR A 71 -0.42 16.96 3.56
N GLN A 72 0.35 17.93 4.06
CA GLN A 72 1.73 18.16 3.61
C GLN A 72 2.63 16.96 3.87
N ILE A 73 2.51 16.32 5.04
CA ILE A 73 3.28 15.12 5.38
C ILE A 73 2.94 13.98 4.42
N VAL A 74 1.65 13.74 4.17
CA VAL A 74 1.20 12.70 3.23
C VAL A 74 1.75 12.99 1.84
N GLU A 75 1.61 14.22 1.36
CA GLU A 75 2.10 14.63 0.05
C GLU A 75 3.62 14.44 -0.09
N GLU A 76 4.38 14.86 0.92
CA GLU A 76 5.84 14.76 0.94
C GLU A 76 6.32 13.31 0.96
N VAL A 77 5.77 12.47 1.84
CA VAL A 77 6.10 11.05 1.93
C VAL A 77 5.77 10.33 0.61
N LEU A 78 4.62 10.64 -0.02
CA LEU A 78 4.25 10.06 -1.31
C LEU A 78 5.19 10.52 -2.42
N LYS A 79 5.50 11.83 -2.52
CA LYS A 79 6.47 12.36 -3.49
C LYS A 79 7.84 11.70 -3.33
N ASN A 80 8.32 11.55 -2.09
CA ASN A 80 9.59 10.89 -1.79
C ASN A 80 9.57 9.41 -2.19
N THR A 81 8.47 8.72 -1.93
CA THR A 81 8.31 7.32 -2.32
C THR A 81 8.32 7.14 -3.84
N VAL A 82 7.65 8.02 -4.58
CA VAL A 82 7.61 7.97 -6.06
C VAL A 82 8.99 8.29 -6.66
N LYS A 83 9.70 9.28 -6.10
CA LYS A 83 11.08 9.60 -6.53
C LYS A 83 12.02 8.41 -6.32
N ASN A 84 11.88 7.71 -5.21
CA ASN A 84 12.69 6.52 -4.88
C ASN A 84 12.06 5.22 -5.38
N SER A 85 11.13 5.29 -6.35
CA SER A 85 10.40 4.12 -6.85
C SER A 85 11.29 3.02 -7.43
N SER A 86 12.47 3.37 -7.95
CA SER A 86 13.46 2.42 -8.44
C SER A 86 14.08 1.53 -7.36
N GLU A 87 14.01 1.95 -6.09
CA GLU A 87 14.52 1.19 -4.94
C GLU A 87 13.44 0.28 -4.33
N ILE A 88 12.19 0.40 -4.77
CA ILE A 88 11.09 -0.39 -4.23
C ILE A 88 11.18 -1.81 -4.78
N ASP A 89 11.39 -2.78 -3.88
CA ASP A 89 11.26 -4.19 -4.21
C ASP A 89 9.78 -4.51 -4.52
N ILE A 90 9.52 -5.07 -5.71
CA ILE A 90 8.19 -5.51 -6.16
C ILE A 90 7.56 -6.47 -5.14
N ASN A 91 8.36 -7.27 -4.43
CA ASN A 91 7.85 -8.16 -3.38
C ASN A 91 7.18 -7.41 -2.22
N GLU A 92 7.57 -6.15 -1.97
CA GLU A 92 6.93 -5.31 -0.96
C GLU A 92 5.53 -4.84 -1.38
N CYS A 93 5.24 -4.83 -2.68
CA CYS A 93 3.95 -4.43 -3.25
C CYS A 93 2.91 -5.55 -3.23
N ILE A 94 3.33 -6.82 -3.07
CA ILE A 94 2.44 -7.97 -3.10
C ILE A 94 1.42 -7.90 -1.95
N ARG A 95 0.14 -8.05 -2.29
CA ARG A 95 -0.96 -8.17 -1.32
C ARG A 95 -1.30 -9.63 -1.12
N THR A 96 -1.45 -10.04 0.13
CA THR A 96 -1.89 -11.38 0.48
C THR A 96 -3.37 -11.35 0.84
N TYR A 97 -4.17 -12.13 0.12
CA TYR A 97 -5.58 -12.32 0.43
C TYR A 97 -5.81 -13.76 0.90
N THR A 98 -6.68 -13.93 1.88
CA THR A 98 -7.13 -15.26 2.28
C THR A 98 -8.25 -15.67 1.35
N TRP A 99 -8.04 -16.75 0.61
CA TRP A 99 -9.07 -17.36 -0.21
C TRP A 99 -10.25 -17.79 0.68
N LYS A 100 -11.47 -17.47 0.25
CA LYS A 100 -12.71 -17.84 0.95
C LYS A 100 -13.53 -18.71 -0.02
N PRO A 101 -13.66 -20.02 0.21
CA PRO A 101 -14.37 -20.93 -0.69
C PRO A 101 -15.83 -20.52 -0.91
N ASP A 102 -16.47 -20.02 0.15
CA ASP A 102 -17.91 -19.74 0.16
C ASP A 102 -18.28 -18.39 -0.47
N LYS A 103 -17.31 -17.68 -1.05
CA LYS A 103 -17.54 -16.44 -1.78
C LYS A 103 -17.28 -16.67 -3.27
N ASP A 104 -18.34 -16.60 -4.06
CA ASP A 104 -18.26 -16.53 -5.52
C ASP A 104 -17.44 -15.30 -5.94
N ASN A 105 -16.16 -15.49 -6.22
CA ASN A 105 -15.27 -14.48 -6.77
C ASN A 105 -15.34 -14.48 -8.31
N ASN A 106 -16.52 -14.69 -8.88
CA ASN A 106 -16.76 -14.95 -10.33
C ASN A 106 -16.49 -13.73 -11.25
N LYS A 107 -15.77 -12.73 -10.74
CA LYS A 107 -15.17 -11.64 -11.52
C LYS A 107 -13.65 -11.73 -11.45
N CYS A 108 -13.09 -12.91 -11.69
CA CYS A 108 -11.67 -13.04 -12.01
C CYS A 108 -11.48 -12.64 -13.47
N PHE A 109 -10.59 -11.69 -13.72
CA PHE A 109 -10.10 -11.38 -15.07
C PHE A 109 -9.50 -12.68 -15.63
N GLU A 110 -10.10 -13.23 -16.70
CA GLU A 110 -9.53 -14.36 -17.41
C GLU A 110 -8.43 -13.83 -18.35
N PRO A 111 -7.15 -14.11 -18.06
CA PRO A 111 -6.09 -13.62 -18.93
C PRO A 111 -6.14 -14.40 -20.25
N PRO A 112 -5.82 -13.76 -21.39
CA PRO A 112 -5.78 -14.44 -22.66
C PRO A 112 -4.58 -15.40 -22.64
N TYR A 113 -4.85 -16.72 -22.62
CA TYR A 113 -3.80 -17.74 -22.60
C TYR A 113 -3.83 -18.64 -23.81
N ASP A 114 -2.62 -18.99 -24.24
CA ASP A 114 -2.38 -20.04 -25.22
C ASP A 114 -2.55 -21.41 -24.55
N SER A 115 -3.67 -22.05 -24.88
CA SER A 115 -4.25 -23.19 -24.18
C SER A 115 -3.37 -24.46 -24.15
N GLU A 116 -2.36 -24.58 -25.02
CA GLU A 116 -1.67 -25.85 -25.27
C GLU A 116 -0.87 -26.40 -24.09
N SER A 117 -0.28 -25.54 -23.25
CA SER A 117 0.51 -25.98 -22.09
C SER A 117 -0.34 -26.45 -20.89
N LEU A 118 -1.64 -26.13 -20.88
CA LEU A 118 -2.56 -26.43 -19.78
C LEU A 118 -3.43 -27.68 -20.05
N LYS A 119 -3.50 -28.15 -21.29
CA LYS A 119 -4.35 -29.29 -21.73
C LYS A 119 -4.02 -30.62 -21.03
N ASN A 120 -2.79 -30.76 -20.52
CA ASN A 120 -2.30 -32.01 -19.93
C ASN A 120 -2.40 -32.06 -18.39
N ILE A 121 -2.87 -30.99 -17.74
CA ILE A 121 -3.01 -30.94 -16.27
C ILE A 121 -4.43 -31.40 -15.91
N THR A 122 -4.53 -32.66 -15.48
CA THR A 122 -5.83 -33.30 -15.14
C THR A 122 -6.31 -32.95 -13.72
N ASP A 123 -5.40 -32.56 -12.83
CA ASP A 123 -5.70 -32.22 -11.45
C ASP A 123 -6.17 -30.74 -11.33
N PRO A 124 -7.36 -30.48 -10.77
CA PRO A 124 -7.96 -29.14 -10.77
C PRO A 124 -7.16 -28.13 -9.93
N ASP A 125 -6.57 -28.54 -8.80
CA ASP A 125 -5.79 -27.65 -7.93
C ASP A 125 -4.46 -27.26 -8.60
N LYS A 126 -3.81 -28.21 -9.28
CA LYS A 126 -2.62 -27.97 -10.09
C LYS A 126 -2.92 -27.10 -11.31
N LEU A 127 -4.10 -27.27 -11.93
CA LEU A 127 -4.54 -26.45 -13.06
C LEU A 127 -4.72 -24.99 -12.65
N TRP A 128 -5.40 -24.73 -11.53
CA TRP A 128 -5.58 -23.38 -11.01
C TRP A 128 -4.26 -22.72 -10.60
N THR A 129 -3.37 -23.48 -9.96
CA THR A 129 -2.03 -22.99 -9.60
C THR A 129 -1.20 -22.62 -10.85
N ALA A 130 -1.28 -23.44 -11.90
CA ALA A 130 -0.59 -23.17 -13.17
C ALA A 130 -1.17 -21.93 -13.88
N LYS A 131 -2.50 -21.76 -13.86
CA LYS A 131 -3.17 -20.56 -14.38
C LYS A 131 -2.72 -19.30 -13.62
N ASP A 132 -2.73 -19.32 -12.29
CA ASP A 132 -2.29 -18.18 -11.47
C ASP A 132 -0.81 -17.82 -11.74
N THR A 133 0.06 -18.83 -11.83
CA THR A 133 1.49 -18.64 -12.17
C THR A 133 1.67 -17.97 -13.54
N LEU A 134 0.86 -18.36 -14.53
CA LEU A 134 0.88 -17.78 -15.88
C LEU A 134 0.35 -16.34 -15.86
N ALA A 135 -0.67 -16.06 -15.03
CA ALA A 135 -1.23 -14.71 -14.85
C ALA A 135 -0.17 -13.76 -14.30
N GLN A 136 0.53 -14.21 -13.25
CA GLN A 136 1.60 -13.45 -12.60
C GLN A 136 2.74 -13.16 -13.59
N LYS A 137 3.19 -14.15 -14.37
CA LYS A 137 4.24 -13.96 -15.40
C LYS A 137 3.82 -12.97 -16.49
N SER A 138 2.59 -13.06 -16.97
CA SER A 138 2.06 -12.12 -17.96
C SER A 138 1.94 -10.70 -17.40
N ALA A 139 1.45 -10.54 -16.17
CA ALA A 139 1.37 -9.26 -15.49
C ALA A 139 2.76 -8.65 -15.25
N GLU A 140 3.72 -9.46 -14.79
CA GLU A 140 5.11 -9.03 -14.59
C GLU A 140 5.74 -8.52 -15.89
N LYS A 141 5.54 -9.25 -17.00
CA LYS A 141 6.03 -8.84 -18.32
C LYS A 141 5.38 -7.53 -18.78
N TRP A 142 4.08 -7.37 -18.55
CA TRP A 142 3.35 -6.15 -18.88
C TRP A 142 3.86 -4.95 -18.06
N ILE A 143 4.04 -5.09 -16.75
CA ILE A 143 4.56 -4.04 -15.87
C ILE A 143 5.98 -3.65 -16.29
N LYS A 144 6.86 -4.64 -16.55
CA LYS A 144 8.23 -4.39 -17.02
C LYS A 144 8.25 -3.59 -18.33
N LYS A 145 7.35 -3.91 -19.27
CA LYS A 145 7.20 -3.17 -20.53
C LYS A 145 6.70 -1.74 -20.27
N TYR A 146 5.66 -1.57 -19.46
CA TYR A 146 5.10 -0.27 -19.12
C TYR A 146 6.12 0.66 -18.47
N ILE A 147 6.89 0.16 -17.49
CA ILE A 147 7.98 0.93 -16.84
C ILE A 147 9.06 1.32 -17.86
N LYS A 148 9.42 0.39 -18.77
CA LYS A 148 10.38 0.68 -19.85
C LYS A 148 9.86 1.79 -20.78
N ASP A 149 8.58 1.74 -21.13
CA ASP A 149 7.93 2.73 -21.99
C ASP A 149 7.85 4.10 -21.29
N LEU A 150 7.56 4.13 -19.98
CA LEU A 150 7.62 5.34 -19.16
C LEU A 150 9.03 5.93 -19.09
N ARG A 151 10.06 5.10 -18.92
CA ARG A 151 11.46 5.53 -18.88
C ARG A 151 11.95 6.10 -20.21
N ASN A 152 11.43 5.57 -21.32
CA ASN A 152 11.73 6.05 -22.67
C ASN A 152 10.95 7.33 -23.02
N LYS A 153 9.76 7.53 -22.44
CA LYS A 153 8.91 8.73 -22.60
C LYS A 153 9.35 9.91 -21.72
N ASN A 154 10.64 10.10 -21.47
CA ASN A 154 11.16 11.24 -20.67
C ASN A 154 10.90 12.60 -21.37
N LYS A 155 9.65 13.04 -21.31
CA LYS A 155 9.04 14.37 -21.29
C LYS A 155 7.65 14.13 -20.68
N PHE A 156 7.60 14.00 -19.36
CA PHE A 156 6.32 14.11 -18.63
C PHE A 156 5.80 15.53 -18.86
N HIS A 157 4.63 15.64 -19.49
CA HIS A 157 3.90 16.91 -19.50
C HIS A 157 3.04 16.95 -18.24
N GLU A 158 2.91 18.14 -17.65
CA GLU A 158 2.25 18.42 -16.36
C GLU A 158 0.80 17.89 -16.30
N ALA A 159 0.17 17.64 -17.45
CA ALA A 159 -1.17 17.06 -17.59
C ALA A 159 -1.30 15.60 -17.16
N ASP A 160 -0.21 14.81 -17.12
CA ASP A 160 -0.27 13.39 -16.77
C ASP A 160 -0.46 13.15 -15.25
N LEU A 161 -0.24 14.18 -14.41
CA LEU A 161 -0.41 14.08 -12.96
C LEU A 161 -1.87 14.30 -12.52
N ASP A 162 -2.63 15.13 -13.23
CA ASP A 162 -4.05 15.39 -12.93
C ASP A 162 -4.92 14.16 -13.21
N GLU A 163 -4.63 13.41 -14.28
CA GLU A 163 -5.37 12.18 -14.62
C GLU A 163 -5.13 11.05 -13.58
N ILE A 164 -3.96 11.03 -12.94
CA ILE A 164 -3.63 10.06 -11.88
C ILE A 164 -4.33 10.42 -10.56
N ILE A 165 -4.52 11.72 -10.27
CA ILE A 165 -5.22 12.20 -9.08
C ILE A 165 -6.73 11.95 -9.19
N ASP A 166 -7.33 12.14 -10.37
CA ASP A 166 -8.76 11.88 -10.63
C ASP A 166 -9.15 10.38 -10.58
N LEU A 167 -8.19 9.47 -10.79
CA LEU A 167 -8.43 8.03 -10.63
C LEU A 167 -8.38 7.56 -9.16
N TYR A 168 -7.91 8.42 -8.25
CA TYR A 168 -7.70 8.08 -6.84
C TYR A 168 -8.60 8.86 -5.84
N TYR A 169 -9.44 9.77 -6.32
CA TYR A 169 -10.53 10.42 -5.58
C TYR A 169 -11.91 9.96 -6.06
#